data_AF-A0A410PTM7-F1
#
_entry.id   AF-A0A410PTM7-F1
#
_cell.length_a   1.000
_cell.length_b   1.000
_cell.length_c   1.000
_cell.angle_alpha   90.00
_cell.angle_beta   90.00
_cell.angle_gamma   90.00
#
_symmetry.space_group_name_H-M   'P 1'
#
loop_
_entity.id
_entity.type
_entity.pdbx_description
1 polymer ?
#
loop_
_entity_poly.entity_id
_entity_poly.type
_entity_poly.pdbx_seq_one_letter_code
_entity_poly.pdbx_strand_id
1 'polypeptide(L)'
;MTWADYYDRFYDWAESTQVRYLSSLSTLGPADEVGEIIIELQVNVHAANRLLRKAVEAKLAFSGSDLVEFACINDKELATAAVRNSAERLTAEDMEYLYGEIDDEVIIEICKQRHLMLPEDLREEEYEEEEPEVIEEEEPLVETDMRVDYYCPPPKRPGFFATLFGVIAGIDMASGSNQHRHNGRCNGDCAHCPPHYGYRYGRWYYGHDHVHGCEFGGNKGSGSMD
;
A
#
# COMPACT_ATOMS: atom_id res chain seq x y z
N MET A 1 -17.14 -31.66 -17.55
CA MET A 1 -16.26 -31.92 -16.39
C MET A 1 -16.92 -31.31 -15.16
N THR A 2 -16.78 -31.91 -13.97
CA THR A 2 -17.29 -31.28 -12.75
C THR A 2 -16.32 -30.19 -12.26
N TRP A 3 -16.78 -29.30 -11.39
CA TRP A 3 -15.89 -28.33 -10.73
C TRP A 3 -14.83 -29.03 -9.87
N ALA A 4 -15.23 -30.00 -9.03
CA ALA A 4 -14.30 -30.75 -8.19
C ALA A 4 -13.17 -31.40 -9.01
N ASP A 5 -13.51 -32.07 -10.11
CA ASP A 5 -12.52 -32.67 -11.03
C ASP A 5 -11.57 -31.65 -11.69
N TYR A 6 -12.01 -30.38 -11.79
CA TYR A 6 -11.24 -29.27 -12.35
C TYR A 6 -10.29 -28.72 -11.31
N TYR A 7 -10.81 -28.39 -10.14
CA TYR A 7 -10.07 -27.82 -9.04
C TYR A 7 -8.95 -28.78 -8.59
N ASP A 8 -9.28 -30.06 -8.33
CA ASP A 8 -8.32 -31.07 -7.85
C ASP A 8 -7.10 -31.28 -8.77
N ARG A 9 -7.25 -31.04 -10.08
CA ARG A 9 -6.22 -31.31 -11.09
C ARG A 9 -5.69 -30.07 -11.77
N PHE A 10 -6.12 -28.88 -11.34
CA PHE A 10 -5.78 -27.62 -12.00
C PHE A 10 -4.26 -27.43 -12.13
N TYR A 11 -3.53 -27.68 -11.04
CA TYR A 11 -2.07 -27.51 -10.98
C TYR A 11 -1.27 -28.61 -11.71
N ASP A 12 -1.91 -29.73 -12.06
CA ASP A 12 -1.26 -30.81 -12.81
C ASP A 12 -1.22 -30.54 -14.33
N TRP A 13 -1.93 -29.51 -14.79
CA TRP A 13 -2.14 -29.25 -16.20
C TRP A 13 -1.27 -28.10 -16.72
N ALA A 14 -0.88 -28.21 -17.99
CA ALA A 14 -0.41 -27.05 -18.73
C ALA A 14 -1.54 -26.01 -18.87
N GLU A 15 -1.19 -24.73 -18.92
CA GLU A 15 -2.14 -23.60 -19.01
C GLU A 15 -3.19 -23.79 -20.12
N SER A 16 -2.77 -24.24 -21.32
CA SER A 16 -3.69 -24.49 -22.44
C SER A 16 -4.77 -25.52 -22.10
N THR A 17 -4.45 -26.49 -21.26
CA THR A 17 -5.39 -27.52 -20.79
C THR A 17 -6.31 -26.97 -19.69
N GLN A 18 -5.78 -26.17 -18.76
CA GLN A 18 -6.58 -25.45 -17.76
C GLN A 18 -7.66 -24.57 -18.44
N VAL A 19 -7.27 -23.77 -19.44
CA VAL A 19 -8.18 -22.88 -20.19
C VAL A 19 -9.21 -23.68 -21.00
N ARG A 20 -8.80 -24.78 -21.63
CA ARG A 20 -9.69 -25.64 -22.41
C ARG A 20 -10.78 -26.25 -21.52
N TYR A 21 -10.42 -26.78 -20.36
CA TYR A 21 -11.39 -27.41 -19.46
C TYR A 21 -12.29 -26.41 -18.74
N LEU A 22 -11.82 -25.19 -18.49
CA LEU A 22 -12.62 -24.10 -17.93
C LEU A 22 -13.90 -23.86 -18.77
N SER A 23 -13.78 -23.93 -20.10
CA SER A 23 -14.92 -23.77 -21.01
C SER A 23 -15.93 -24.93 -20.96
N SER A 24 -15.53 -26.09 -20.42
CA SER A 24 -16.39 -27.28 -20.29
C SER A 24 -17.13 -27.36 -18.96
N LEU A 25 -16.91 -26.39 -18.06
CA LEU A 25 -17.56 -26.31 -16.76
C LEU A 25 -19.00 -25.79 -16.91
N SER A 26 -19.94 -26.61 -16.43
CA SER A 26 -21.37 -26.30 -16.40
C SER A 26 -21.85 -25.76 -15.05
N THR A 27 -21.09 -26.03 -13.99
CA THR A 27 -21.34 -25.57 -12.62
C THR A 27 -20.03 -25.02 -12.03
N LEU A 28 -20.17 -24.11 -11.09
CA LEU A 28 -19.06 -23.56 -10.32
C LEU A 28 -19.07 -24.17 -8.91
N GLY A 29 -17.90 -24.14 -8.26
CA GLY A 29 -17.74 -24.53 -6.87
C GLY A 29 -18.06 -23.41 -5.89
N PRO A 30 -17.64 -23.57 -4.63
CA PRO A 30 -17.74 -22.53 -3.63
C PRO A 30 -16.84 -21.33 -3.98
N ALA A 31 -17.17 -20.16 -3.43
CA ALA A 31 -16.58 -18.89 -3.85
C ALA A 31 -15.08 -18.78 -3.54
N ASP A 32 -14.61 -19.41 -2.47
CA ASP A 32 -13.19 -19.51 -2.09
C ASP A 32 -12.38 -20.25 -3.15
N GLU A 33 -12.80 -21.47 -3.54
CA GLU A 33 -12.12 -22.23 -4.60
C GLU A 33 -12.18 -21.50 -5.95
N VAL A 34 -13.32 -20.90 -6.28
CA VAL A 34 -13.48 -20.15 -7.54
C VAL A 34 -12.58 -18.93 -7.55
N GLY A 35 -12.46 -18.22 -6.42
CA GLY A 35 -11.63 -17.04 -6.28
C GLY A 35 -10.15 -17.36 -6.43
N GLU A 36 -9.67 -18.43 -5.79
CA GLU A 36 -8.31 -18.93 -5.93
C GLU A 36 -7.97 -19.17 -7.41
N ILE A 37 -8.81 -19.91 -8.15
CA ILE A 37 -8.57 -20.18 -9.57
C ILE A 37 -8.60 -18.90 -10.42
N ILE A 38 -9.43 -17.91 -10.10
CA ILE A 38 -9.41 -16.62 -10.81
C ILE A 38 -8.05 -15.93 -10.64
N ILE A 39 -7.50 -15.91 -9.43
CA ILE A 39 -6.21 -15.29 -9.10
C ILE A 39 -5.05 -16.06 -9.74
N GLU A 40 -5.10 -17.40 -9.72
CA GLU A 40 -4.08 -18.25 -10.38
C GLU A 40 -4.04 -18.05 -11.90
N LEU A 41 -5.19 -17.69 -12.50
CA LEU A 41 -5.29 -17.37 -13.92
C LEU A 41 -4.82 -15.95 -14.27
N GLN A 42 -4.17 -15.20 -13.36
CA GLN A 42 -3.70 -13.83 -13.61
C GLN A 42 -2.78 -13.69 -14.83
N VAL A 43 -2.00 -14.73 -15.16
CA VAL A 43 -1.16 -14.76 -16.36
C VAL A 43 -1.96 -14.91 -17.66
N ASN A 44 -3.24 -15.31 -17.56
CA ASN A 44 -4.21 -15.41 -18.63
C ASN A 44 -5.49 -14.63 -18.27
N VAL A 45 -5.38 -13.29 -18.27
CA VAL A 45 -6.45 -12.36 -17.90
C VAL A 45 -7.78 -12.65 -18.63
N HIS A 46 -7.73 -13.08 -19.90
CA HIS A 46 -8.94 -13.46 -20.65
C HIS A 46 -9.65 -14.69 -20.07
N ALA A 47 -8.90 -15.68 -19.56
CA ALA A 47 -9.47 -16.82 -18.85
C ALA A 47 -10.00 -16.43 -17.47
N ALA A 48 -9.25 -15.60 -16.73
CA ALA A 48 -9.68 -15.07 -15.43
C ALA A 48 -10.99 -14.28 -15.55
N ASN A 49 -11.09 -13.31 -16.48
CA ASN A 49 -12.32 -12.54 -16.73
C ASN A 49 -13.49 -13.42 -17.15
N ARG A 50 -13.23 -14.49 -17.91
CA ARG A 50 -14.28 -15.44 -18.30
C ARG A 50 -14.83 -16.21 -17.09
N LEU A 51 -13.97 -16.63 -16.17
CA LEU A 51 -14.40 -17.30 -14.94
C LEU A 51 -15.10 -16.33 -14.00
N LEU A 52 -14.54 -15.15 -13.77
CA LEU A 52 -15.13 -14.10 -12.93
C LEU A 52 -16.53 -13.71 -13.43
N ARG A 53 -16.72 -13.57 -14.75
CA ARG A 53 -18.05 -13.30 -15.34
C ARG A 53 -19.07 -14.39 -14.98
N LYS A 54 -18.70 -15.67 -15.11
CA LYS A 54 -19.58 -16.78 -14.72
C LYS A 54 -19.89 -16.74 -13.22
N ALA A 55 -18.92 -16.41 -12.38
CA ALA A 55 -19.11 -16.29 -10.94
C ALA A 55 -20.03 -15.12 -10.57
N VAL A 56 -19.89 -13.98 -11.24
CA VAL A 56 -20.76 -12.81 -11.09
C VAL A 56 -22.19 -13.14 -11.49
N GLU A 57 -22.39 -13.85 -12.61
CA GLU A 57 -23.70 -14.32 -13.06
C GLU A 57 -24.33 -15.30 -12.06
N ALA A 58 -23.52 -16.16 -11.45
CA ALA A 58 -23.93 -17.09 -10.40
C ALA A 58 -24.13 -16.44 -9.02
N LYS A 59 -23.91 -15.12 -8.90
CA LYS A 59 -24.04 -14.36 -7.65
C LYS A 59 -23.17 -14.90 -6.51
N LEU A 60 -21.97 -15.40 -6.84
CA LEU A 60 -20.99 -15.76 -5.82
C LEU A 60 -20.54 -14.51 -5.06
N ALA A 61 -20.36 -14.67 -3.74
CA ALA A 61 -19.90 -13.65 -2.82
C ALA A 61 -18.48 -14.00 -2.34
N PHE A 62 -17.51 -13.14 -2.63
CA PHE A 62 -16.08 -13.34 -2.41
C PHE A 62 -15.56 -12.57 -1.19
N SER A 63 -14.39 -12.96 -0.68
CA SER A 63 -13.76 -12.23 0.42
C SER A 63 -13.27 -10.85 -0.04
N GLY A 64 -13.10 -9.91 0.89
CA GLY A 64 -12.52 -8.60 0.56
C GLY A 64 -11.12 -8.73 -0.06
N SER A 65 -10.30 -9.63 0.47
CA SER A 65 -8.96 -9.91 -0.08
C SER A 65 -8.99 -10.40 -1.52
N ASP A 66 -9.90 -11.34 -1.85
CA ASP A 66 -10.01 -11.83 -3.24
C ASP A 66 -10.48 -10.71 -4.18
N LEU A 67 -11.39 -9.84 -3.71
CA LEU A 67 -11.92 -8.74 -4.51
C LEU A 67 -10.88 -7.67 -4.83
N VAL A 68 -9.95 -7.40 -3.91
CA VAL A 68 -8.80 -6.52 -4.15
C VAL A 68 -7.92 -7.12 -5.25
N GLU A 69 -7.60 -8.42 -5.17
CA GLU A 69 -6.85 -9.11 -6.23
C GLU A 69 -7.59 -9.06 -7.58
N PHE A 70 -8.91 -9.27 -7.58
CA PHE A 70 -9.70 -9.17 -8.81
C PHE A 70 -9.65 -7.76 -9.41
N ALA A 71 -9.65 -6.70 -8.60
CA ALA A 71 -9.53 -5.33 -9.10
C ALA A 71 -8.18 -5.09 -9.80
N CYS A 72 -7.11 -5.73 -9.33
CA CYS A 72 -5.78 -5.67 -9.95
C CYS A 72 -5.64 -6.50 -11.23
N ILE A 73 -6.36 -7.63 -11.32
CA ILE A 73 -6.17 -8.64 -12.37
C ILE A 73 -7.21 -8.52 -13.49
N ASN A 74 -8.46 -8.23 -13.13
CA ASN A 74 -9.63 -8.40 -13.99
C ASN A 74 -10.15 -7.07 -14.58
N ASP A 75 -11.10 -7.18 -15.51
CA ASP A 75 -11.80 -6.01 -16.04
C ASP A 75 -12.49 -5.26 -14.88
N LYS A 76 -12.30 -3.93 -14.81
CA LYS A 76 -12.78 -3.11 -13.69
C LYS A 76 -14.29 -3.24 -13.47
N GLU A 77 -15.08 -3.32 -14.54
CA GLU A 77 -16.53 -3.50 -14.45
C GLU A 77 -16.92 -4.87 -13.87
N LEU A 78 -16.15 -5.92 -14.17
CA LEU A 78 -16.38 -7.26 -13.62
C LEU A 78 -15.98 -7.34 -12.15
N ALA A 79 -14.83 -6.79 -11.77
CA ALA A 79 -14.39 -6.70 -10.38
C ALA A 79 -15.42 -5.92 -9.56
N THR A 80 -15.88 -4.77 -10.05
CA THR A 80 -16.93 -3.97 -9.43
C THR A 80 -18.24 -4.75 -9.27
N ALA A 81 -18.63 -5.55 -10.27
CA ALA A 81 -19.82 -6.39 -10.17
C ALA A 81 -19.67 -7.51 -9.12
N ALA A 82 -18.46 -8.08 -8.97
CA ALA A 82 -18.16 -9.05 -7.93
C ALA A 82 -18.19 -8.42 -6.53
N VAL A 83 -17.67 -7.19 -6.38
CA VAL A 83 -17.77 -6.41 -5.13
C VAL A 83 -19.23 -6.20 -4.75
N ARG A 84 -20.08 -5.78 -5.70
CA ARG A 84 -21.52 -5.61 -5.46
C ARG A 84 -22.23 -6.91 -5.04
N ASN A 85 -21.90 -8.03 -5.67
CA ASN A 85 -22.45 -9.33 -5.25
C ASN A 85 -22.00 -9.73 -3.84
N SER A 86 -20.85 -9.23 -3.40
CA SER A 86 -20.24 -9.56 -2.12
C SER A 86 -20.56 -8.54 -1.02
N ALA A 87 -21.31 -7.48 -1.31
CA ALA A 87 -21.58 -6.37 -0.40
C ALA A 87 -22.10 -6.82 0.98
N GLU A 88 -22.83 -7.93 1.06
CA GLU A 88 -23.38 -8.41 2.32
C GLU A 88 -22.33 -8.91 3.33
N ARG A 89 -21.18 -9.39 2.84
CA ARG A 89 -20.10 -9.96 3.66
C ARG A 89 -18.94 -9.01 3.93
N LEU A 90 -18.94 -7.84 3.30
CA LEU A 90 -17.85 -6.88 3.44
C LEU A 90 -17.92 -6.15 4.78
N THR A 91 -16.75 -5.88 5.32
CA THR A 91 -16.53 -5.12 6.56
C THR A 91 -16.02 -3.71 6.24
N ALA A 92 -15.96 -2.85 7.26
CA ALA A 92 -15.35 -1.53 7.10
C ALA A 92 -13.85 -1.63 6.72
N GLU A 93 -13.13 -2.62 7.25
CA GLU A 93 -11.73 -2.88 6.90
C GLU A 93 -11.59 -3.29 5.42
N ASP A 94 -12.48 -4.14 4.90
CA ASP A 94 -12.48 -4.47 3.47
C ASP A 94 -12.71 -3.24 2.59
N MET A 95 -13.50 -2.27 3.05
CA MET A 95 -13.76 -1.03 2.30
C MET A 95 -12.53 -0.12 2.23
N GLU A 96 -11.69 -0.10 3.27
CA GLU A 96 -10.41 0.62 3.25
C GLU A 96 -9.45 0.01 2.22
N TYR A 97 -9.43 -1.32 2.08
CA TYR A 97 -8.59 -1.98 1.09
C TYR A 97 -9.12 -1.87 -0.34
N LEU A 98 -10.44 -1.80 -0.53
CA LEU A 98 -11.06 -1.61 -1.84
C LEU A 98 -11.03 -0.14 -2.30
N TYR A 99 -10.77 0.80 -1.39
CA TYR A 99 -10.55 2.20 -1.72
C TYR A 99 -9.32 2.35 -2.62
N GLY A 100 -9.45 3.15 -3.69
CA GLY A 100 -8.42 3.31 -4.72
C GLY A 100 -8.44 2.21 -5.81
N GLU A 101 -8.97 1.03 -5.51
CA GLU A 101 -9.11 -0.08 -6.47
C GLU A 101 -10.48 -0.06 -7.17
N ILE A 102 -11.52 0.30 -6.43
CA ILE A 102 -12.90 0.42 -6.90
C ILE A 102 -13.32 1.89 -6.89
N ASP A 103 -14.21 2.28 -7.80
CA ASP A 103 -14.71 3.66 -7.88
C ASP A 103 -15.37 4.10 -6.56
N ASP A 104 -15.00 5.30 -6.11
CA ASP A 104 -15.43 5.89 -4.84
C ASP A 104 -16.96 5.91 -4.71
N GLU A 105 -17.69 6.18 -5.80
CA GLU A 105 -19.16 6.19 -5.78
C GLU A 105 -19.73 4.82 -5.38
N VAL A 106 -19.10 3.73 -5.80
CA VAL A 106 -19.51 2.36 -5.46
C VAL A 106 -19.21 2.06 -4.00
N ILE A 107 -18.04 2.47 -3.51
CA ILE A 107 -17.66 2.32 -2.10
C ILE A 107 -18.64 3.10 -1.21
N ILE A 108 -18.92 4.36 -1.54
CA ILE A 108 -19.88 5.20 -0.82
C ILE A 108 -21.28 4.59 -0.86
N GLU A 109 -21.71 4.08 -2.01
CA GLU A 109 -23.00 3.39 -2.18
C GLU A 109 -23.11 2.19 -1.22
N ILE A 110 -22.12 1.29 -1.23
CA ILE A 110 -22.12 0.06 -0.42
C ILE A 110 -22.04 0.39 1.06
N CYS A 111 -21.12 1.29 1.48
CA CYS A 111 -21.00 1.68 2.88
C CYS A 111 -22.31 2.26 3.43
N LYS A 112 -22.99 3.13 2.66
CA LYS A 112 -24.30 3.66 3.05
C LYS A 112 -25.36 2.58 3.16
N GLN A 113 -25.45 1.66 2.19
CA GLN A 113 -26.43 0.56 2.22
C GLN A 113 -26.20 -0.41 3.37
N ARG A 114 -24.93 -0.67 3.71
CA ARG A 114 -24.51 -1.63 4.73
C ARG A 114 -24.28 -1.00 6.10
N HIS A 115 -24.44 0.32 6.23
CA HIS A 115 -24.13 1.10 7.44
C HIS A 115 -22.69 0.86 7.92
N LEU A 116 -21.74 0.78 6.98
CA LEU A 116 -20.30 0.67 7.26
C LEU A 116 -19.69 2.07 7.35
N MET A 117 -18.61 2.18 8.12
CA MET A 117 -17.78 3.38 8.13
C MET A 117 -17.14 3.57 6.75
N LEU A 118 -17.12 4.80 6.25
CA LEU A 118 -16.43 5.13 5.01
C LEU A 118 -14.91 5.08 5.22
N PRO A 119 -14.15 4.74 4.14
CA PRO A 119 -12.71 4.87 4.13
C PRO A 119 -12.23 6.23 4.61
N GLU A 120 -11.09 6.29 5.29
CA GLU A 120 -10.63 7.52 5.95
C GLU A 120 -10.61 8.75 5.03
N ASP A 121 -10.07 8.56 3.83
CA ASP A 121 -9.92 9.61 2.82
C ASP A 121 -11.26 10.04 2.18
N LEU A 122 -12.35 9.29 2.40
CA LEU A 122 -13.70 9.60 1.93
C LEU A 122 -14.60 10.18 3.03
N ARG A 123 -14.10 10.32 4.26
CA ARG A 123 -14.82 11.00 5.35
C ARG A 123 -14.65 12.50 5.19
N GLU A 124 -15.74 13.24 5.28
CA GLU A 124 -15.67 14.69 5.41
C GLU A 124 -15.01 15.01 6.77
N GLU A 125 -13.90 15.74 6.76
CA GLU A 125 -13.35 16.32 8.00
C GLU A 125 -14.41 17.31 8.51
N GLU A 126 -15.05 17.01 9.64
CA GLU A 126 -15.80 18.03 10.38
C GLU A 126 -14.79 19.08 10.83
N TYR A 127 -14.66 20.17 10.07
CA TYR A 127 -14.08 21.40 10.60
C TYR A 127 -15.00 21.83 11.74
N GLU A 128 -14.60 21.56 12.97
CA GLU A 128 -15.13 22.30 14.11
C GLU A 128 -14.88 23.77 13.77
N GLU A 129 -15.94 24.54 13.50
CA GLU A 129 -15.84 26.00 13.43
C GLU A 129 -15.27 26.43 14.80
N GLU A 130 -13.97 26.69 14.88
CA GLU A 130 -13.38 27.30 16.08
C GLU A 130 -14.19 28.58 16.34
N GLU A 131 -14.97 28.60 17.42
CA GLU A 131 -15.68 29.80 17.84
C GLU A 131 -14.67 30.94 17.85
N PRO A 132 -14.93 32.06 17.16
CA PRO A 132 -13.95 33.14 17.09
C PRO A 132 -13.65 33.59 18.53
N GLU A 133 -12.40 33.37 18.97
CA GLU A 133 -11.94 33.86 20.26
C GLU A 133 -12.26 35.36 20.32
N VAL A 134 -13.17 35.74 21.23
CA VAL A 134 -13.46 37.14 21.51
C VAL A 134 -12.21 37.72 22.15
N ILE A 135 -11.39 38.41 21.36
CA ILE A 135 -10.25 39.16 21.86
C ILE A 135 -10.80 40.33 22.68
N GLU A 136 -10.81 40.20 23.99
CA GLU A 136 -11.02 41.34 24.88
C GLU A 136 -9.82 42.29 24.73
N GLU A 137 -10.07 43.50 24.22
CA GLU A 137 -9.08 44.56 24.09
C GLU A 137 -8.58 44.99 25.50
N GLU A 138 -7.48 44.41 25.97
CA GLU A 138 -6.73 44.97 27.10
C GLU A 138 -5.56 45.87 26.60
N GLU A 139 -5.44 47.01 27.29
CA GLU A 139 -4.67 48.22 26.98
C GLU A 139 -3.13 48.06 26.81
N PRO A 140 -2.43 49.05 26.18
CA PRO A 140 -1.12 48.83 25.59
C PRO A 140 0.00 48.90 26.62
N LEU A 141 0.81 47.85 26.72
CA LEU A 141 2.02 47.84 27.55
C LEU A 141 3.27 47.38 26.78
N VAL A 142 4.06 48.41 26.44
CA VAL A 142 5.54 48.48 26.41
C VAL A 142 6.32 47.55 25.45
N GLU A 143 6.99 48.20 24.49
CA GLU A 143 8.03 47.68 23.61
C GLU A 143 9.03 46.75 24.32
N THR A 144 8.99 45.47 23.98
CA THR A 144 10.15 44.58 24.13
C THR A 144 10.41 43.89 22.79
N ASP A 145 11.61 44.12 22.28
CA ASP A 145 12.18 43.57 21.05
C ASP A 145 12.21 42.04 21.11
N MET A 146 11.25 41.40 20.44
CA MET A 146 11.18 39.95 20.26
C MET A 146 11.33 39.61 18.79
N ARG A 147 12.54 39.17 18.45
CA ARG A 147 13.00 38.56 17.20
C ARG A 147 11.91 37.74 16.49
N VAL A 148 11.59 38.14 15.26
CA VAL A 148 10.74 37.39 14.31
C VAL A 148 11.43 36.06 13.97
N ASP A 149 10.90 34.95 14.47
CA ASP A 149 11.20 33.62 13.93
C ASP A 149 10.17 33.32 12.83
N TYR A 150 10.66 33.13 11.60
CA TYR A 150 9.85 32.77 10.44
C TYR A 150 9.24 31.38 10.67
N TYR A 151 7.93 31.31 10.87
CA TYR A 151 7.19 30.06 10.92
C TYR A 151 6.99 29.52 9.49
N CYS A 152 7.67 28.44 9.13
CA CYS A 152 7.30 27.64 7.95
C CYS A 152 6.10 26.77 8.33
N PRO A 153 5.01 26.74 7.55
CA PRO A 153 3.95 25.76 7.78
C PRO A 153 4.52 24.34 7.64
N PRO A 154 4.05 23.38 8.44
CA PRO A 154 4.52 22.01 8.34
C PRO A 154 4.20 21.45 6.94
N PRO A 155 5.09 20.66 6.31
CA PRO A 155 4.76 19.99 5.07
C PRO A 155 3.56 19.06 5.28
N LYS A 156 2.63 19.07 4.33
CA LYS A 156 1.51 18.13 4.24
C LYS A 156 2.02 16.70 4.43
N ARG A 157 1.32 15.93 5.26
CA ARG A 157 1.61 14.51 5.50
C ARG A 157 1.58 13.76 4.16
N PRO A 158 2.54 12.87 3.86
CA PRO A 158 2.40 11.95 2.75
C PRO A 158 1.29 10.93 3.08
N GLY A 159 0.37 10.74 2.14
CA GLY A 159 -0.68 9.73 2.21
C GLY A 159 -0.14 8.32 2.37
N PHE A 160 -0.96 7.45 2.95
CA PHE A 160 -0.60 6.15 3.49
C PHE A 160 -0.50 5.07 2.39
N PHE A 161 0.49 5.17 1.50
CA PHE A 161 0.96 4.05 0.66
C PHE A 161 2.46 3.80 0.83
N ALA A 162 2.93 3.88 2.08
CA ALA A 162 4.30 3.51 2.40
C ALA A 162 4.36 2.98 3.83
N THR A 163 4.07 1.69 4.04
CA THR A 163 4.85 0.78 4.90
C THR A 163 4.33 -0.65 4.76
N LEU A 164 4.89 -1.42 3.80
CA LEU A 164 5.33 -2.76 4.18
C LEU A 164 6.72 -2.54 4.82
N PHE A 165 6.98 -3.19 5.95
CA PHE A 165 8.16 -3.09 6.83
C PHE A 165 8.09 -2.10 8.00
N GLY A 166 7.62 -2.57 9.16
CA GLY A 166 8.19 -2.13 10.42
C GLY A 166 7.24 -2.08 11.60
N VAL A 167 7.11 -3.19 12.32
CA VAL A 167 6.57 -3.24 13.70
C VAL A 167 7.45 -4.22 14.50
N ILE A 168 7.99 -3.96 15.70
CA ILE A 168 8.20 -2.79 16.57
C ILE A 168 9.15 -3.30 17.69
N ALA A 169 9.87 -2.34 18.30
CA ALA A 169 10.45 -2.34 19.65
C ALA A 169 11.54 -3.35 20.04
N GLY A 170 12.69 -2.77 20.38
CA GLY A 170 13.69 -3.37 21.25
C GLY A 170 13.28 -3.38 22.72
N ILE A 171 13.86 -4.35 23.44
CA ILE A 171 14.01 -4.33 24.89
C ILE A 171 15.51 -4.08 25.15
N ASP A 172 15.80 -2.96 25.81
CA ASP A 172 17.12 -2.57 26.28
C ASP A 172 17.62 -3.55 27.35
N MET A 173 18.82 -4.12 27.16
CA MET A 173 19.67 -4.54 28.27
C MET A 173 21.16 -4.37 27.91
N ALA A 174 21.78 -3.40 28.58
CA ALA A 174 23.15 -3.39 29.07
C ALA A 174 24.29 -3.74 28.10
N SER A 175 25.11 -2.75 27.72
CA SER A 175 26.51 -2.63 28.17
C SER A 175 27.19 -1.49 27.43
N GLY A 176 27.82 -0.59 28.18
CA GLY A 176 28.46 0.61 27.65
C GLY A 176 29.74 0.33 26.86
N SER A 177 30.09 1.27 25.98
CA SER A 177 31.48 1.67 25.73
C SER A 177 31.48 2.97 24.93
N ASN A 178 32.30 3.92 25.37
CA ASN A 178 32.63 5.18 24.72
C ASN A 178 32.60 5.11 23.18
N GLN A 179 31.71 5.86 22.54
CA GLN A 179 31.82 6.15 21.11
C GLN A 179 31.97 7.65 20.90
N HIS A 180 33.14 8.02 20.40
CA HIS A 180 33.46 9.36 19.94
C HIS A 180 32.41 9.84 18.93
N ARG A 181 31.90 11.06 19.15
CA ARG A 181 30.97 11.73 18.24
C ARG A 181 31.61 11.87 16.85
N HIS A 182 31.02 11.23 15.84
CA HIS A 182 31.43 11.38 14.45
C HIS A 182 31.05 12.77 13.92
N ASN A 183 31.98 13.47 13.30
CA ASN A 183 31.84 14.87 12.88
C ASN A 183 31.10 15.06 11.54
N GLY A 184 30.32 14.07 11.10
CA GLY A 184 29.50 14.14 9.89
C GLY A 184 30.28 14.31 8.58
N ARG A 185 31.60 14.08 8.57
CA ARG A 185 32.45 14.17 7.37
C ARG A 185 33.24 12.88 7.19
N CYS A 186 33.16 12.29 6.00
CA CYS A 186 33.97 11.14 5.64
C CYS A 186 35.32 11.64 5.14
N ASN A 187 36.39 11.20 5.77
CA ASN A 187 37.77 11.51 5.40
C ASN A 187 38.30 10.63 4.25
N GLY A 188 37.46 9.77 3.68
CA GLY A 188 37.83 8.82 2.64
C GLY A 188 38.24 7.43 3.12
N ASP A 189 38.28 7.18 4.44
CA ASP A 189 38.46 5.85 5.02
C ASP A 189 37.11 5.32 5.54
N CYS A 190 36.34 4.71 4.64
CA CYS A 190 34.92 4.40 4.88
C CYS A 190 34.71 3.18 5.79
N ALA A 191 35.76 2.37 5.99
CA ALA A 191 35.73 1.21 6.87
C ALA A 191 35.53 1.59 8.35
N HIS A 192 35.90 2.82 8.73
CA HIS A 192 35.81 3.32 10.11
C HIS A 192 34.73 4.39 10.31
N CYS A 193 33.93 4.69 9.29
CA CYS A 193 32.79 5.57 9.41
C CYS A 193 31.55 4.81 9.91
N PRO A 194 30.63 5.48 10.62
CA PRO A 194 29.28 4.97 10.83
C PRO A 194 28.66 4.51 9.50
N PRO A 195 27.74 3.53 9.51
CA PRO A 195 27.14 3.00 8.29
C PRO A 195 26.44 4.13 7.52
N HIS A 196 26.71 4.21 6.22
CA HIS A 196 26.32 5.35 5.41
C HIS A 196 26.11 4.95 3.95
N TYR A 197 25.41 5.79 3.19
CA TYR A 197 25.20 5.53 1.77
C TYR A 197 26.46 5.81 0.95
N GLY A 198 26.82 4.84 0.11
CA GLY A 198 27.92 4.97 -0.86
C GLY A 198 27.63 4.29 -2.20
N TYR A 199 28.35 4.72 -3.24
CA TYR A 199 28.11 4.27 -4.61
C TYR A 199 29.00 3.09 -5.00
N ARG A 200 28.38 2.03 -5.54
CA ARG A 200 29.05 0.81 -6.01
C ARG A 200 28.29 0.26 -7.21
N TYR A 201 28.96 -0.25 -8.25
CA TYR A 201 28.30 -0.89 -9.41
C TYR A 201 27.08 -0.12 -10.00
N GLY A 202 27.14 1.21 -10.06
CA GLY A 202 26.06 2.02 -10.63
C GLY A 202 24.84 2.24 -9.72
N ARG A 203 24.91 1.85 -8.43
CA ARG A 203 23.79 1.98 -7.47
C ARG A 203 24.28 2.43 -6.09
N TRP A 204 23.38 3.01 -5.31
CA TRP A 204 23.63 3.39 -3.92
C TRP A 204 23.35 2.23 -2.97
N TYR A 205 24.25 1.97 -2.04
CA TYR A 205 24.12 0.94 -1.01
C TYR A 205 24.42 1.51 0.36
N TYR A 206 23.66 1.07 1.36
CA TYR A 206 23.91 1.40 2.77
C TYR A 206 24.91 0.40 3.36
N GLY A 207 26.00 0.88 3.95
CA GLY A 207 26.99 0.01 4.58
C GLY A 207 28.34 0.69 4.75
N HIS A 208 29.39 -0.12 4.89
CA HIS A 208 30.77 0.36 5.09
C HIS A 208 31.64 0.23 3.82
N ASP A 209 31.24 -0.62 2.88
CA ASP A 209 32.05 -1.01 1.71
C ASP A 209 31.50 -0.44 0.39
N HIS A 210 31.97 0.75 0.02
CA HIS A 210 31.69 1.36 -1.28
C HIS A 210 32.98 1.80 -1.98
N VAL A 211 32.91 1.96 -3.30
CA VAL A 211 34.10 2.07 -4.17
C VAL A 211 34.33 3.52 -4.62
N HIS A 212 33.26 4.31 -4.78
CA HIS A 212 33.32 5.72 -5.17
C HIS A 212 32.19 6.48 -4.49
N GLY A 213 32.42 7.74 -4.10
CA GLY A 213 31.39 8.67 -3.62
C GLY A 213 30.59 8.20 -2.40
N CYS A 214 30.76 8.87 -1.26
CA CYS A 214 29.87 8.72 -0.11
C CYS A 214 29.01 9.96 0.12
N GLU A 215 27.88 9.76 0.81
CA GLU A 215 26.98 10.84 1.26
C GLU A 215 27.67 11.88 2.16
N PHE A 216 28.81 11.51 2.75
CA PHE A 216 29.61 12.38 3.61
C PHE A 216 30.82 13.04 2.92
N GLY A 217 30.91 12.97 1.59
CA GLY A 217 31.82 13.81 0.80
C GLY A 217 33.30 13.39 0.77
N GLY A 218 33.59 12.10 0.54
CA GLY A 218 34.90 11.56 0.13
C GLY A 218 34.70 10.49 -0.96
N ASN A 219 35.58 10.21 -1.93
CA ASN A 219 37.01 10.43 -2.12
C ASN A 219 37.28 11.01 -3.52
N LYS A 220 38.46 11.61 -3.72
CA LYS A 220 38.97 12.17 -5.00
C LYS A 220 38.57 11.33 -6.22
N GLY A 221 37.66 11.84 -7.02
CA GLY A 221 37.26 11.25 -8.30
C GLY A 221 35.94 11.86 -8.74
N SER A 222 36.01 12.74 -9.73
CA SER A 222 34.89 13.52 -10.27
C SER A 222 33.71 12.63 -10.66
N GLY A 223 32.66 12.61 -9.83
CA GLY A 223 31.37 12.03 -10.19
C GLY A 223 30.63 12.91 -11.20
N SER A 224 31.25 13.23 -12.35
CA SER A 224 30.51 13.82 -13.47
C SER A 224 29.67 12.71 -14.11
N MET A 225 28.37 12.94 -14.14
CA MET A 225 27.44 12.23 -15.01
C MET A 225 27.63 12.78 -16.43
N ASP A 226 28.00 11.91 -17.38
CA ASP A 226 27.68 12.11 -18.79
C ASP A 226 26.31 11.46 -19.08
#